data_AF-A0AAW2JD25-F1
#
_entry.id   AF-A0AAW2JD25-F1
#
_cell.length_a   1.000
_cell.length_b   1.000
_cell.length_c   1.000
_cell.angle_alpha   90.00
_cell.angle_beta   90.00
_cell.angle_gamma   90.00
#
_symmetry.space_group_name_H-M   'P 1'
#
loop_
_entity.id
_entity.type
_entity.pdbx_description
1 polymer ?
#
loop_
_entity_poly.entity_id
_entity_poly.type
_entity_poly.pdbx_seq_one_letter_code
_entity_poly.pdbx_strand_id
1 'polypeptide(L)'
;MAIKSSAAAHFQQLLSKEPVFPEEMDMENLEDGLTDEDRRFFCDMPTREEVRETVFSIGPESVARPDRFGAFFYHTCWIRV
;
A
#
# COMPACT_ATOMS: atom_id res chain seq x y z
N MET A 1 -11.52 7.48 21.47
CA MET A 1 -10.31 7.79 20.67
C MET A 1 -9.13 6.82 20.91
N ALA A 2 -9.30 5.68 21.60
CA ALA A 2 -8.18 4.76 21.87
C ALA A 2 -7.89 3.75 20.73
N ILE A 3 -8.91 3.35 19.97
CA ILE A 3 -8.76 2.36 18.90
C ILE A 3 -7.96 2.95 17.72
N LYS A 4 -8.20 4.22 17.37
CA LYS A 4 -7.50 4.88 16.26
C LYS A 4 -6.00 4.99 16.52
N SER A 5 -5.59 5.42 17.72
CA SER A 5 -4.18 5.53 18.10
C SER A 5 -3.51 4.17 18.21
N SER A 6 -4.21 3.16 18.74
CA SER A 6 -3.71 1.79 18.80
C SER A 6 -3.50 1.19 17.41
N ALA A 7 -4.45 1.37 16.50
CA ALA A 7 -4.32 0.91 15.11
C ALA A 7 -3.16 1.61 14.38
N ALA A 8 -3.03 2.93 14.52
CA ALA A 8 -1.93 3.68 13.93
C ALA A 8 -0.56 3.18 14.44
N ALA A 9 -0.42 3.01 15.76
CA ALA A 9 0.81 2.50 16.36
C ALA A 9 1.13 1.06 15.89
N HIS A 10 0.12 0.20 15.80
CA HIS A 10 0.28 -1.17 15.32
C HIS A 10 0.77 -1.22 13.88
N PHE A 11 0.09 -0.52 12.96
CA PHE A 11 0.47 -0.53 11.55
C PHE A 11 1.78 0.20 11.30
N GLN A 12 2.07 1.26 12.04
CA GLN A 12 3.37 1.93 11.96
C GLN A 12 4.50 0.98 12.38
N GLN A 13 4.34 0.27 13.50
CA GLN A 13 5.33 -0.73 13.93
C GLN A 13 5.45 -1.88 12.93
N LEU A 14 4.33 -2.35 12.36
CA LEU A 14 4.33 -3.44 11.38
C LEU A 14 5.05 -3.04 10.09
N LEU A 15 4.76 -1.85 9.57
CA LEU A 15 5.31 -1.34 8.30
C LEU A 15 6.73 -0.77 8.42
N SER A 16 7.21 -0.51 9.65
CA SER A 16 8.61 -0.11 9.90
C SER A 16 9.55 -1.28 10.19
N LYS A 17 9.06 -2.53 10.19
CA LYS A 17 9.95 -3.70 10.27
C LYS A 17 10.72 -3.84 8.96
N GLU A 18 11.97 -4.28 9.05
CA GLU A 18 12.71 -4.67 7.84
C GLU A 18 11.91 -5.73 7.07
N PRO A 19 11.78 -5.57 5.74
CA PRO A 19 11.12 -6.57 4.93
C PRO A 19 11.87 -7.90 5.09
N VAL A 20 11.22 -8.87 5.72
CA VAL A 20 11.72 -10.24 5.77
C VAL A 20 11.41 -10.84 4.40
N PHE A 21 12.40 -10.78 3.51
CA PHE A 21 12.36 -11.59 2.31
C PHE A 21 12.36 -13.07 2.76
N PRO A 22 11.46 -13.91 2.25
CA PRO A 22 11.49 -15.34 2.54
C PRO A 22 12.90 -15.87 2.27
N GLU A 23 13.47 -16.66 3.18
CA GLU A 23 14.77 -17.33 2.96
C GLU A 23 14.74 -18.23 1.70
N GLU A 24 13.54 -18.62 1.28
CA GLU A 24 13.22 -19.40 0.08
C GLU A 24 12.77 -18.54 -1.11
N MET A 25 13.03 -17.23 -1.10
CA MET A 25 12.79 -16.43 -2.30
C MET A 25 13.82 -16.85 -3.34
N ASP A 26 13.37 -17.67 -4.29
CA ASP A 26 14.20 -18.31 -5.30
C ASP A 26 14.79 -17.26 -6.25
N MET A 27 15.95 -16.72 -5.86
CA MET A 27 16.67 -15.68 -6.59
C MET A 27 17.15 -16.17 -7.97
N GLU A 28 17.18 -17.50 -8.21
CA GLU A 28 17.48 -18.07 -9.54
C GLU A 28 16.38 -17.75 -10.57
N ASN A 29 15.15 -17.46 -10.11
CA ASN A 29 14.00 -17.10 -10.93
C ASN A 29 13.67 -15.59 -10.89
N LEU A 30 14.44 -14.79 -10.14
CA LEU A 30 14.29 -13.34 -10.18
C LEU A 30 14.83 -12.89 -11.54
N GLU A 31 13.93 -12.55 -12.47
CA GLU A 31 14.30 -12.08 -13.81
C GLU A 31 15.39 -11.01 -13.70
N ASP A 32 16.52 -11.27 -14.37
CA ASP A 32 17.69 -10.39 -14.50
C ASP A 32 17.38 -9.09 -15.29
N GLY A 33 16.09 -8.73 -15.40
CA GLY A 33 15.54 -7.65 -16.20
C GLY A 33 15.15 -6.40 -15.43
N LEU A 34 15.21 -6.42 -14.09
CA LEU A 34 15.01 -5.20 -13.30
C LEU A 34 16.29 -4.38 -13.30
N THR A 35 16.19 -3.14 -13.76
CA THR A 35 17.25 -2.15 -13.62
C THR A 35 17.40 -1.75 -12.15
N ASP A 36 18.52 -1.11 -11.81
CA ASP A 36 18.69 -0.54 -10.46
C ASP A 36 17.70 0.58 -10.16
N GLU A 37 17.07 1.17 -11.18
CA GLU A 37 15.99 2.12 -11.03
C GLU A 37 14.69 1.41 -10.64
N ASP A 38 14.35 0.31 -11.32
CA ASP A 38 13.16 -0.49 -10.99
C ASP A 38 13.25 -1.03 -9.55
N ARG A 39 14.43 -1.53 -9.15
CA ARG A 39 14.65 -1.99 -7.77
C ARG A 39 14.40 -0.90 -6.74
N ARG A 40 14.85 0.32 -7.02
CA ARG A 40 14.59 1.47 -6.13
C ARG A 40 13.11 1.81 -6.11
N PHE A 41 12.48 1.91 -7.27
CA PHE A 41 11.05 2.18 -7.38
C PHE A 41 10.19 1.17 -6.61
N PHE A 42 10.48 -0.13 -6.70
CA PHE A 42 9.75 -1.18 -5.98
C PHE A 42 9.96 -1.16 -4.46
N CYS A 43 11.11 -0.67 -3.99
CA CYS A 43 11.44 -0.61 -2.58
C CYS A 43 11.07 0.72 -1.92
N ASP A 44 10.83 1.77 -2.70
CA ASP A 44 10.49 3.08 -2.18
C ASP A 44 9.07 3.13 -1.60
N MET A 45 8.91 3.88 -0.51
CA MET A 45 7.60 4.10 0.09
C MET A 45 6.76 5.01 -0.81
N PRO A 46 5.49 4.66 -1.07
CA PRO A 46 4.62 5.50 -1.87
C PRO A 46 4.40 6.85 -1.18
N THR A 47 4.46 7.91 -1.97
CA THR A 47 4.17 9.29 -1.56
C THR A 47 2.69 9.49 -1.28
N ARG A 48 2.36 10.55 -0.52
CA ARG A 48 0.96 10.89 -0.24
C ARG A 48 0.20 11.19 -1.53
N GLU A 49 0.86 11.78 -2.51
CA GLU A 49 0.33 12.12 -3.82
C GLU A 49 0.01 10.86 -4.64
N GLU A 50 0.91 9.88 -4.71
CA GLU A 50 0.67 8.59 -5.39
C GLU A 50 -0.51 7.83 -4.77
N VAL A 51 -0.59 7.80 -3.43
CA VAL A 51 -1.71 7.16 -2.74
C VAL A 51 -3.02 7.91 -3.03
N ARG A 52 -2.99 9.26 -3.06
CA ARG A 52 -4.16 10.06 -3.43
C ARG A 52 -4.64 9.73 -4.84
N GLU A 53 -3.76 9.78 -5.82
CA GLU A 53 -4.11 9.55 -7.23
C GLU A 53 -4.70 8.16 -7.41
N THR A 54 -4.09 7.16 -6.78
CA THR A 54 -4.60 5.78 -6.77
C THR A 54 -6.00 5.70 -6.17
N VAL A 55 -6.23 6.32 -5.01
CA VAL A 55 -7.56 6.33 -4.37
C VAL A 55 -8.61 6.99 -5.26
N PHE A 56 -8.28 8.12 -5.91
CA PHE A 56 -9.22 8.85 -6.79
C PHE A 56 -9.37 8.24 -8.19
N SER A 57 -8.51 7.31 -8.57
CA SER A 57 -8.66 6.53 -9.81
C SER A 57 -9.72 5.44 -9.71
N ILE A 58 -10.20 5.10 -8.50
CA ILE A 58 -11.24 4.08 -8.31
C ILE A 58 -12.53 4.58 -8.95
N GLY A 59 -12.99 3.86 -9.98
CA GLY A 59 -14.22 4.21 -10.69
C GLY A 59 -15.42 4.30 -9.74
N PRO A 60 -16.32 5.29 -9.92
CA PRO A 60 -17.47 5.48 -9.03
C PRO A 60 -18.41 4.27 -9.01
N GLU A 61 -18.46 3.52 -10.12
CA GLU A 61 -19.23 2.30 -10.29
C GLU A 61 -18.47 1.02 -9.88
N SER A 62 -17.28 1.16 -9.29
CA SER A 62 -16.51 0.02 -8.82
C SER A 62 -17.27 -0.69 -7.71
N VAL A 63 -17.60 -1.96 -7.95
CA VAL A 63 -18.26 -2.81 -6.97
C VAL A 63 -17.32 -3.03 -5.79
N ALA A 64 -17.86 -2.91 -4.58
CA ALA A 64 -17.14 -3.21 -3.36
C ALA A 64 -16.59 -4.65 -3.41
N ARG A 65 -15.30 -4.81 -3.11
CA ARG A 65 -14.64 -6.12 -3.11
C ARG A 65 -14.97 -6.84 -1.77
N PRO A 66 -14.32 -7.97 -1.42
CA PRO A 66 -14.63 -8.67 -0.16
C PRO A 66 -14.55 -7.81 1.10
N ASP A 67 -13.84 -6.67 1.04
CA ASP A 67 -13.74 -5.65 2.08
C ASP A 67 -15.03 -4.84 2.32
N ARG A 68 -16.02 -4.92 1.39
CA ARG A 68 -17.30 -4.22 1.42
C ARG A 68 -17.21 -2.69 1.35
N PHE A 69 -16.08 -2.12 0.94
CA PHE A 69 -15.92 -0.68 0.77
C PHE A 69 -15.80 -0.33 -0.72
N GLY A 70 -16.60 0.66 -1.16
CA GLY A 70 -16.58 1.16 -2.54
C GLY A 70 -15.80 2.47 -2.69
N ALA A 71 -15.67 2.96 -3.93
CA ALA A 71 -14.97 4.22 -4.26
C ALA A 71 -15.40 5.39 -3.37
N PHE A 72 -16.72 5.53 -3.16
CA PHE A 72 -17.29 6.58 -2.30
C PHE A 72 -16.68 6.60 -0.90
N PHE A 73 -16.50 5.44 -0.28
CA PHE A 73 -15.90 5.32 1.04
C PHE A 73 -14.45 5.82 1.04
N TYR A 74 -13.63 5.31 0.11
CA TYR A 74 -12.21 5.66 0.05
C TYR A 74 -11.98 7.14 -0.28
N HIS A 75 -12.69 7.70 -1.27
CA HIS A 75 -12.64 9.14 -1.58
C HIS A 75 -13.01 10.00 -0.37
N THR A 76 -14.10 9.63 0.31
CA THR A 76 -14.63 10.37 1.45
C THR A 76 -13.70 10.31 2.66
N CYS A 77 -13.06 9.16 2.89
CA CYS A 77 -12.06 9.01 3.93
C CYS A 77 -10.81 9.83 3.62
N TRP A 78 -10.31 9.81 2.38
CA TRP A 78 -9.10 10.55 2.00
C TRP A 78 -9.24 12.06 2.20
N ILE A 79 -10.39 12.65 1.85
CA ILE A 79 -10.65 14.09 2.03
C ILE A 79 -10.61 14.51 3.51
N ARG A 80 -10.84 13.56 4.43
CA ARG A 80 -10.90 13.81 5.88
C ARG A 80 -9.57 13.57 6.62
N VAL A 81 -8.48 13.28 5.89
CA VAL A 81 -7.12 13.03 6.43
C VAL A 81 -6.17 14.13 5.97
#